data_AF-A0A1G9PD46-F1
#
_entry.id   AF-A0A1G9PD46-F1
#
_cell.length_a   1.000
_cell.length_b   1.000
_cell.length_c   1.000
_cell.angle_alpha   90.00
_cell.angle_beta   90.00
_cell.angle_gamma   90.00
#
_symmetry.space_group_name_H-M   'P 1'
#
loop_
_entity.id
_entity.type
_entity.pdbx_description
1 polymer ?
#
loop_
_entity_poly.entity_id
_entity_poly.type
_entity_poly.pdbx_seq_one_letter_code
_entity_poly.pdbx_strand_id
1 'polypeptide(L)'
;MRKGMRKHGRVASTRKVTESFTMVEMFERFMWFKNNEGLAPRTIEEYKIHFQWLCNYFQKDLSRVEMTTEAFLDWINFMVGRI
;
A
#
# COMPACT_ATOMS: atom_id res chain seq x y z
N MET A 1 -38.82 -5.04 -30.15
CA MET A 1 -37.85 -5.82 -29.35
C MET A 1 -37.36 -4.97 -28.18
N ARG A 2 -37.58 -5.37 -26.92
CA ARG A 2 -37.08 -4.62 -25.74
C ARG A 2 -35.61 -4.97 -25.51
N LYS A 3 -34.74 -3.96 -25.61
CA LYS A 3 -33.29 -4.07 -25.40
C LYS A 3 -33.03 -4.34 -23.92
N GLY A 4 -32.43 -5.48 -23.60
CA GLY A 4 -32.18 -5.92 -22.23
C GLY A 4 -31.24 -4.96 -21.49
N MET A 5 -31.69 -4.49 -20.32
CA MET A 5 -30.94 -3.64 -19.42
C MET A 5 -29.76 -4.44 -18.84
N ARG A 6 -28.53 -4.11 -19.23
CA ARG A 6 -27.31 -4.72 -18.68
C ARG A 6 -27.19 -4.31 -17.22
N LYS A 7 -27.51 -5.24 -16.30
CA LYS A 7 -27.21 -5.09 -14.87
C LYS A 7 -25.70 -4.98 -14.72
N HIS A 8 -25.19 -3.76 -14.52
CA HIS A 8 -23.85 -3.56 -14.00
C HIS A 8 -23.81 -4.24 -12.63
N GLY A 9 -23.06 -5.34 -12.53
CA GLY A 9 -22.76 -5.96 -11.25
C GLY A 9 -22.20 -4.89 -10.32
N ARG A 10 -22.69 -4.87 -9.07
CA ARG A 10 -22.22 -3.95 -8.02
C ARG A 10 -20.69 -3.93 -8.04
N VAL A 11 -20.12 -2.81 -8.45
CA VAL A 11 -18.74 -2.46 -8.12
C VAL A 11 -18.70 -2.52 -6.60
N ALA A 12 -18.03 -3.53 -6.04
CA ALA A 12 -17.77 -3.56 -4.61
C ALA A 12 -17.15 -2.21 -4.26
N SER A 13 -17.75 -1.50 -3.31
CA SER A 13 -17.27 -0.17 -2.92
C SER A 13 -15.76 -0.25 -2.70
N THR A 14 -15.00 0.52 -3.47
CA THR A 14 -13.52 0.48 -3.54
C THR A 14 -12.90 0.51 -2.15
N ARG A 15 -13.59 1.18 -1.21
CA ARG A 15 -13.26 1.24 0.21
C ARG A 15 -13.18 -0.16 0.83
N LYS A 16 -14.23 -0.99 0.75
CA LYS A 16 -14.24 -2.34 1.37
C LYS A 16 -13.12 -3.25 0.85
N VAL A 17 -12.72 -3.08 -0.41
CA VAL A 17 -11.65 -3.87 -1.01
C VAL A 17 -10.28 -3.42 -0.49
N THR A 18 -10.06 -2.12 -0.28
CA THR A 18 -8.81 -1.62 0.33
C THR A 18 -8.66 -1.97 1.81
N GLU A 19 -9.75 -2.27 2.52
CA GLU A 19 -9.69 -2.62 3.95
C GLU A 19 -9.14 -4.01 4.22
N SER A 20 -9.11 -4.90 3.21
CA SER A 20 -8.60 -6.26 3.35
C SER A 20 -7.12 -6.40 2.99
N PHE A 21 -6.47 -5.35 2.49
CA PHE A 21 -5.10 -5.46 2.01
C PHE A 21 -4.07 -5.43 3.13
N THR A 22 -3.00 -6.19 2.92
CA THR A 22 -1.75 -6.04 3.67
C THR A 22 -0.94 -4.85 3.18
N MET A 23 0.10 -4.46 3.92
CA MET A 23 0.99 -3.38 3.53
C MET A 23 1.74 -3.70 2.25
N VAL A 24 2.16 -4.95 2.03
CA VAL A 24 2.80 -5.37 0.78
C VAL A 24 1.83 -5.20 -0.39
N GLU A 25 0.60 -5.69 -0.28
CA GLU A 25 -0.41 -5.56 -1.35
C GLU A 25 -0.74 -4.08 -1.64
N MET A 26 -0.83 -3.25 -0.61
CA MET A 26 -1.01 -1.80 -0.75
C MET A 26 0.19 -1.15 -1.45
N PHE A 27 1.42 -1.56 -1.09
CA PHE A 27 2.64 -1.04 -1.70
C PHE A 27 2.80 -1.45 -3.15
N GLU A 28 2.49 -2.70 -3.51
CA GLU A 28 2.51 -3.16 -4.91
C GLU A 28 1.57 -2.34 -5.79
N ARG A 29 0.36 -2.07 -5.30
CA ARG A 29 -0.61 -1.20 -5.99
C ARG A 29 -0.09 0.23 -6.10
N PHE A 30 0.49 0.78 -5.04
CA PHE A 30 1.15 2.08 -5.07
C PHE A 30 2.25 2.11 -6.15
N MET A 31 3.11 1.10 -6.19
CA MET A 31 4.18 0.99 -7.19
C MET A 31 3.63 0.85 -8.61
N TRP A 32 2.51 0.15 -8.80
CA TRP A 32 1.85 0.10 -10.10
C TRP A 32 1.47 1.50 -10.61
N PHE A 33 0.91 2.36 -9.76
CA PHE A 33 0.65 3.75 -10.14
C PHE A 33 1.96 4.51 -10.40
N LYS A 34 2.95 4.41 -9.51
CA LYS A 34 4.22 5.15 -9.63
C LYS A 34 5.04 4.78 -10.85
N ASN A 35 5.04 3.52 -11.27
CA ASN A 35 5.70 3.09 -12.50
C ASN A 35 5.07 3.72 -13.76
N ASN A 36 3.80 4.14 -13.71
CA ASN A 36 3.10 4.76 -14.84
C ASN A 36 3.15 6.29 -14.83
N GLU A 37 3.70 6.92 -13.78
CA GLU A 37 3.78 8.39 -13.64
C GLU A 37 4.99 9.02 -14.37
N GLY A 38 5.87 8.20 -14.98
CA GLY A 38 7.08 8.69 -15.66
C GLY A 38 8.17 9.18 -14.71
N LEU A 39 8.21 8.65 -13.48
CA LEU A 39 9.24 8.98 -12.49
C LEU A 39 10.62 8.50 -12.93
N ALA A 40 11.67 9.19 -12.47
CA ALA A 40 13.04 8.76 -12.69
C ALA A 40 13.26 7.34 -12.11
N PRO A 41 14.04 6.46 -12.76
CA PRO A 41 14.29 5.10 -12.28
C PRO A 41 14.80 5.05 -10.83
N ARG A 42 15.64 6.02 -10.46
CA ARG A 42 16.15 6.19 -9.10
C ARG A 42 15.04 6.38 -8.06
N THR A 43 14.01 7.17 -8.37
CA THR A 43 12.87 7.40 -7.47
C THR A 43 12.07 6.11 -7.25
N ILE A 44 11.87 5.32 -8.30
CA ILE A 44 11.21 4.01 -8.21
C ILE A 44 12.01 3.05 -7.32
N GLU A 45 13.33 3.05 -7.46
CA GLU A 45 14.22 2.22 -6.64
C GLU A 45 14.23 2.67 -5.17
N GLU A 46 14.28 3.98 -4.91
CA GLU A 46 14.22 4.54 -3.56
C GLU A 46 12.91 4.16 -2.86
N TYR A 47 11.74 4.21 -3.53
CA TYR A 47 10.50 3.72 -2.93
C TYR A 47 10.58 2.26 -2.46
N LYS A 48 11.18 1.38 -3.28
CA LYS A 48 11.34 -0.04 -2.93
C LYS A 48 12.29 -0.22 -1.75
N ILE A 49 13.41 0.50 -1.74
CA ILE A 49 14.40 0.46 -0.66
C ILE A 49 13.77 0.89 0.67
N HIS A 50 13.05 2.02 0.69
CA HIS A 50 12.40 2.53 1.90
C HIS A 50 11.33 1.59 2.43
N PHE A 51 10.52 1.01 1.53
CA PHE A 51 9.52 0.03 1.94
C PHE A 51 10.17 -1.27 2.46
N GLN A 52 11.26 -1.72 1.86
CA GLN A 52 12.02 -2.86 2.35
C GLN A 52 12.57 -2.61 3.77
N TRP A 53 13.03 -1.40 4.09
CA TRP A 53 13.44 -1.05 5.44
C TRP A 53 12.29 -1.16 6.45
N LEU A 54 11.09 -0.70 6.07
CA LEU A 54 9.88 -0.84 6.88
C LEU A 54 9.54 -2.32 7.13
N CYS A 55 9.55 -3.15 6.09
CA CYS A 55 9.31 -4.58 6.20
C CYS A 55 10.36 -5.28 7.08
N ASN A 56 11.63 -4.92 6.92
CA ASN A 56 12.71 -5.43 7.74
C ASN A 56 12.59 -4.99 9.21
N TYR A 57 12.03 -3.81 9.48
CA TYR A 57 11.80 -3.39 10.86
C TYR A 57 10.70 -4.23 11.53
N PHE A 58 9.56 -4.41 10.86
CA PHE A 58 8.44 -5.15 11.44
C PHE A 58 8.59 -6.67 11.39
N GLN A 59 9.43 -7.21 10.50
CA GLN A 59 9.64 -8.66 10.30
C GLN A 59 8.34 -9.44 9.99
N LYS A 60 7.28 -8.73 9.56
CA LYS A 60 6.01 -9.28 9.11
C LYS A 60 5.33 -8.32 8.13
N ASP A 61 4.49 -8.89 7.27
CA ASP A 61 3.58 -8.11 6.45
C ASP A 61 2.36 -7.72 7.29
N LEU A 62 2.25 -6.42 7.60
CA LEU A 62 1.19 -5.90 8.46
C LEU A 62 -0.12 -5.77 7.68
N SER A 63 -1.24 -6.12 8.31
CA SER A 63 -2.55 -5.70 7.83
C SER A 63 -2.80 -4.21 8.13
N ARG A 64 -3.80 -3.62 7.46
CA ARG A 64 -4.27 -2.25 7.74
C ARG A 64 -4.52 -1.98 9.22
N VAL A 65 -5.08 -2.93 9.96
CA VAL A 65 -5.44 -2.74 11.38
C VAL A 65 -4.23 -2.79 12.31
N GLU A 66 -3.16 -3.47 11.88
CA GLU A 66 -1.91 -3.57 12.65
C GLU A 66 -0.97 -2.39 12.38
N MET A 67 -1.04 -1.78 11.20
CA MET A 67 -0.31 -0.54 10.88
C MET A 67 -0.98 0.66 11.57
N THR A 68 -0.84 0.74 12.89
CA THR A 68 -1.34 1.87 13.69
C THR A 68 -0.38 3.06 13.64
N THR A 69 -0.85 4.23 14.08
CA THR A 69 -0.02 5.43 14.20
C THR A 69 1.18 5.18 15.12
N GLU A 70 0.96 4.48 16.23
CA GLU A 70 2.00 4.16 17.21
C GLU A 70 3.07 3.27 16.59
N ALA A 71 2.67 2.19 15.89
CA ALA A 71 3.61 1.32 15.18
C ALA A 71 4.46 2.11 14.16
N PHE A 72 3.84 3.04 13.43
CA PHE A 72 4.54 3.88 12.47
C PHE A 72 5.50 4.88 13.13
N LEU A 73 5.12 5.48 14.26
CA LEU A 73 5.99 6.38 15.03
C LEU A 73 7.19 5.63 15.63
N ASP A 74 6.99 4.40 16.10
CA ASP A 74 8.08 3.56 16.59
C ASP A 74 9.11 3.29 15.49
N TRP A 75 8.66 2.98 14.28
CA TRP A 75 9.54 2.86 13.11
C TRP A 75 10.30 4.16 12.82
N ILE A 76 9.63 5.32 12.85
CA ILE A 76 10.30 6.61 12.65
C ILE A 76 11.37 6.84 13.72
N ASN A 77 11.06 6.61 15.00
CA ASN A 77 11.99 6.77 16.10
C ASN A 77 13.23 5.87 15.94
N PHE A 78 13.02 4.63 15.50
CA PHE A 78 14.10 3.73 15.12
C PHE A 78 14.98 4.30 14.00
N MET A 79 14.36 4.78 12.91
CA MET A 79 15.08 5.33 11.76
C MET A 79 15.89 6.59 12.08
N VAL A 80 15.42 7.43 13.00
CA VAL A 80 16.13 8.65 13.42
C VAL A 80 17.06 8.45 14.62
N GLY A 81 17.17 7.23 15.15
CA GLY A 81 18.05 6.88 16.26
C GLY A 81 17.63 7.50 17.61
N ARG A 82 16.32 7.74 17.82
CA ARG A 82 15.77 8.31 19.07
C ARG A 82 15.33 7.23 20.07
N ILE A 83 16.04 6.10 20.09
CA ILE A 83 15.75 4.96 20.98
C ILE A 83 16.51 5.14 22.29
#